data_AF-A0AAD9Q6D8-F1
#
_entry.id   AF-A0AAD9Q6D8-F1
#
_cell.length_a   1.000
_cell.length_b   1.000
_cell.length_c   1.000
_cell.angle_alpha   90.00
_cell.angle_beta   90.00
_cell.angle_gamma   90.00
#
_symmetry.space_group_name_H-M   'P 1'
#
loop_
_entity.id
_entity.type
_entity.pdbx_description
1 polymer ?
#
loop_
_entity_poly.entity_id
_entity_poly.type
_entity_poly.pdbx_seq_one_letter_code
_entity_poly.pdbx_strand_id
1 'polypeptide(L)'
;MEIKTDLSRSDDLQVDLDLGELDLTSQDEFILDEVDVHIQENLEDELVKEALEKGVDLRQYSRQIEGELHELENASILDYIKESENIASLHNQIASCDTILESMETMLTSFQEDLGSISSEIQTLQEQSLSMNIRLKNRQAVRGELSQFVDEMVITDSMVKHICETPVTEQTFIEQLHELHHKISFAKEQSFKGALSVNDVGDVLEKLKVKAVQKIRDFVLQKIYQFRRPMTNYQIPQNALLKFR
;
A
#
# COMPACT_ATOMS: atom_id res chain seq x y z
N MET A 1 -37.55 -28.80 -9.15
CA MET A 1 -38.09 -29.20 -10.46
C MET A 1 -37.47 -30.54 -10.82
N GLU A 2 -38.15 -31.63 -10.50
CA GLU A 2 -38.13 -32.90 -11.24
C GLU A 2 -39.06 -33.86 -10.51
N ILE A 3 -40.28 -33.94 -11.05
CA ILE A 3 -41.28 -34.95 -10.73
C ILE A 3 -40.81 -36.21 -11.45
N LYS A 4 -40.46 -37.25 -10.69
CA LYS A 4 -40.36 -38.61 -11.22
C LYS A 4 -41.42 -39.48 -10.54
N THR A 5 -42.42 -39.74 -11.35
CA THR A 5 -43.41 -40.81 -11.25
C THR A 5 -42.71 -42.17 -11.17
N ASP A 6 -42.94 -42.91 -10.09
CA ASP A 6 -42.86 -44.36 -10.08
C ASP A 6 -44.20 -44.89 -9.57
N LEU A 7 -45.15 -45.03 -10.52
CA LEU A 7 -46.21 -46.02 -10.42
C LEU A 7 -45.57 -47.38 -10.72
N SER A 8 -45.49 -48.25 -9.71
CA SER A 8 -45.72 -49.70 -9.80
C SER A 8 -44.99 -50.43 -8.69
N ARG A 9 -45.58 -50.41 -7.50
CA ARG A 9 -45.51 -51.58 -6.64
C ARG A 9 -46.81 -51.68 -5.90
N SER A 10 -47.77 -52.32 -6.57
CA SER A 10 -48.84 -53.06 -5.94
C SER A 10 -48.15 -54.15 -5.10
N ASP A 11 -47.63 -53.78 -3.94
CA ASP A 11 -47.45 -54.77 -2.89
C ASP A 11 -48.88 -55.03 -2.41
N ASP A 12 -49.49 -56.01 -3.07
CA ASP A 12 -50.62 -56.76 -2.54
C ASP A 12 -50.23 -57.11 -1.10
N LEU A 13 -50.67 -56.29 -0.15
CA LEU A 13 -50.83 -56.69 1.24
C LEU A 13 -51.92 -57.75 1.19
N GLN A 14 -51.50 -58.94 0.80
CA GLN A 14 -52.18 -60.19 1.04
C GLN A 14 -52.18 -60.32 2.57
N VAL A 15 -53.12 -59.61 3.19
CA VAL A 15 -53.49 -59.87 4.57
C VAL A 15 -54.10 -61.25 4.51
N ASP A 16 -53.25 -62.23 4.79
CA ASP A 16 -53.65 -63.59 5.08
C ASP A 16 -54.50 -63.51 6.36
N LEU A 17 -55.78 -63.16 6.17
CA LEU A 17 -56.80 -63.30 7.19
C LEU A 17 -56.98 -64.80 7.32
N ASP A 18 -56.15 -65.39 8.18
CA ASP A 18 -56.31 -66.72 8.70
C ASP A 18 -57.66 -66.77 9.44
N LEU A 19 -58.73 -66.95 8.65
CA LEU A 19 -60.04 -67.36 9.11
C LEU A 19 -59.92 -68.85 9.44
N GLY A 20 -59.16 -69.12 10.50
CA GLY A 20 -59.17 -70.40 11.19
C GLY A 20 -60.62 -70.80 11.47
N GLU A 21 -60.87 -72.11 11.50
CA GLU A 21 -62.20 -72.71 11.63
C GLU A 21 -63.09 -71.91 12.58
N LEU A 22 -64.10 -71.23 12.01
CA LEU A 22 -65.05 -70.42 12.75
C LEU A 22 -65.99 -71.35 13.52
N ASP A 23 -65.52 -71.88 14.64
CA ASP A 23 -66.32 -72.66 15.58
C ASP A 23 -67.24 -71.71 16.37
N LEU A 24 -68.39 -71.40 15.77
CA LEU A 24 -69.45 -70.56 16.33
C LEU A 24 -70.21 -71.22 17.50
N THR A 25 -69.68 -72.28 18.12
CA THR A 25 -70.35 -72.99 19.21
C THR A 25 -69.61 -73.05 20.53
N SER A 26 -68.41 -72.45 20.63
CA SER A 26 -67.58 -72.64 21.82
C SER A 26 -66.70 -71.45 22.27
N GLN A 27 -66.96 -70.19 21.89
CA GLN A 27 -66.18 -69.03 22.43
C GLN A 27 -66.79 -67.65 22.10
N ASP A 28 -68.06 -67.43 22.44
CA ASP A 28 -68.75 -66.12 22.31
C ASP A 28 -68.33 -65.06 23.36
N GLU A 29 -67.25 -65.26 24.14
CA GLU A 29 -66.84 -64.31 25.19
C GLU A 29 -65.70 -63.35 24.80
N PHE A 30 -64.85 -63.67 23.81
CA PHE A 30 -63.63 -62.86 23.56
C PHE A 30 -63.78 -61.73 22.52
N ILE A 31 -64.74 -61.82 21.60
CA ILE A 31 -64.95 -60.78 20.57
C ILE A 31 -65.82 -59.62 21.11
N LEU A 32 -66.69 -59.91 22.08
CA LEU A 32 -67.52 -58.90 22.74
C LEU A 32 -66.72 -58.05 23.73
N ASP A 33 -65.73 -58.63 24.42
CA ASP A 33 -64.87 -57.88 25.36
C ASP A 33 -64.09 -56.76 24.66
N GLU A 34 -63.61 -56.96 23.43
CA GLU A 34 -62.89 -55.93 22.67
C GLU A 34 -63.83 -54.82 22.16
N VAL A 35 -65.07 -55.18 21.81
CA VAL A 35 -66.12 -54.21 21.46
C VAL A 35 -66.57 -53.41 22.68
N ASP A 36 -66.71 -54.05 23.84
CA ASP A 36 -67.08 -53.39 25.09
C ASP A 36 -65.95 -52.45 25.57
N VAL A 37 -64.69 -52.82 25.39
CA VAL A 37 -63.54 -51.93 25.63
C VAL A 37 -63.61 -50.70 24.73
N HIS A 38 -63.83 -50.86 23.43
CA HIS A 38 -63.95 -49.72 22.51
C HIS A 38 -65.21 -48.87 22.72
N ILE A 39 -66.32 -49.47 23.16
CA ILE A 39 -67.53 -48.73 23.56
C ILE A 39 -67.24 -47.92 24.82
N GLN A 40 -66.51 -48.50 25.78
CA GLN A 40 -66.16 -47.84 27.03
C GLN A 40 -65.15 -46.70 26.80
N GLU A 41 -64.16 -46.89 25.94
CA GLU A 41 -63.22 -45.84 25.51
C GLU A 41 -63.94 -44.69 24.78
N ASN A 42 -64.92 -44.99 23.92
CA ASN A 42 -65.71 -43.94 23.26
C ASN A 42 -66.70 -43.24 24.21
N LEU A 43 -67.19 -43.91 25.25
CA LEU A 43 -68.04 -43.33 26.30
C LEU A 43 -67.25 -42.46 27.30
N GLU A 44 -65.94 -42.64 27.35
CA GLU A 44 -65.01 -41.79 28.11
C GLU A 44 -64.64 -40.50 27.36
N ASP A 45 -64.86 -40.44 26.04
CA ASP A 45 -64.68 -39.21 25.26
C ASP A 45 -65.76 -38.17 25.64
N GLU A 46 -65.30 -37.06 26.19
CA GLU A 46 -66.11 -35.98 26.77
C GLU A 46 -67.09 -35.38 25.73
N LEU A 47 -66.70 -35.38 24.45
CA LEU A 47 -67.54 -34.92 23.34
C LEU A 47 -68.66 -35.90 22.96
N VAL A 48 -68.36 -37.20 23.01
CA VAL A 48 -69.33 -38.27 22.72
C VAL A 48 -70.37 -38.35 23.84
N LYS A 49 -69.95 -38.14 25.09
CA LYS A 49 -70.81 -38.09 26.26
C LYS A 49 -71.78 -36.90 26.22
N GLU A 50 -71.29 -35.71 25.84
CA GLU A 50 -72.15 -34.53 25.66
C GLU A 50 -73.15 -34.68 24.49
N ALA A 51 -72.73 -35.34 23.40
CA ALA A 51 -73.59 -35.63 22.25
C ALA A 51 -74.72 -36.63 22.58
N LEU A 52 -74.40 -37.67 23.36
CA LEU A 52 -75.36 -38.67 23.83
C LEU A 52 -76.31 -38.11 24.90
N GLU A 53 -75.84 -37.25 25.81
CA GLU A 53 -76.66 -36.62 26.86
C GLU A 53 -77.69 -35.64 26.29
N LYS A 54 -77.38 -34.98 25.16
CA LYS A 54 -78.32 -34.14 24.40
C LYS A 54 -79.23 -34.94 23.44
N GLY A 55 -79.03 -36.26 23.31
CA GLY A 55 -79.88 -37.15 22.52
C GLY A 55 -79.80 -36.95 21.00
N VAL A 56 -78.69 -36.43 20.49
CA VAL A 56 -78.50 -36.11 19.06
C VAL A 56 -77.76 -37.27 18.37
N ASP A 57 -78.20 -37.64 17.17
CA ASP A 57 -77.55 -38.68 16.35
C ASP A 57 -76.09 -38.29 16.05
N LEU A 58 -75.13 -39.12 16.50
CA LEU A 58 -73.70 -38.86 16.39
C LEU A 58 -73.27 -38.59 14.93
N ARG A 59 -73.93 -39.22 13.95
CA ARG A 59 -73.60 -39.00 12.53
C ARG A 59 -73.99 -37.60 12.06
N GLN A 60 -75.08 -37.06 12.59
CA GLN A 60 -75.53 -35.70 12.29
C GLN A 60 -74.64 -34.69 13.02
N TYR A 61 -74.26 -34.99 14.26
CA TYR A 61 -73.34 -34.17 15.05
C TYR A 61 -71.93 -34.11 14.44
N SER A 62 -71.38 -35.25 13.97
CA SER A 62 -70.11 -35.25 13.23
C SER A 62 -70.19 -34.44 11.94
N ARG A 63 -71.29 -34.54 11.18
CA ARG A 63 -71.48 -33.74 9.96
C ARG A 63 -71.63 -32.24 10.26
N GLN A 64 -72.22 -31.89 11.42
CA GLN A 64 -72.30 -30.50 11.88
C GLN A 64 -70.92 -29.97 12.29
N ILE A 65 -70.16 -30.72 13.10
CA ILE A 65 -68.80 -30.36 13.49
C ILE A 65 -67.90 -30.24 12.27
N GLU A 66 -68.01 -31.15 11.31
CA GLU A 66 -67.24 -31.09 10.05
C GLU A 66 -67.58 -29.83 9.25
N GLY A 67 -68.85 -29.41 9.26
CA GLY A 67 -69.28 -28.12 8.70
C GLY A 67 -68.71 -26.91 9.44
N GLU A 68 -68.79 -26.89 10.77
CA GLU A 68 -68.24 -25.83 11.62
C GLU A 68 -66.71 -25.74 11.51
N LEU A 69 -66.02 -26.89 11.43
CA LEU A 69 -64.59 -27.00 11.22
C LEU A 69 -64.21 -26.45 9.83
N HIS A 70 -64.98 -26.77 8.80
CA HIS A 70 -64.74 -26.24 7.46
C HIS A 70 -64.99 -24.73 7.38
N GLU A 71 -65.99 -24.21 8.08
CA GLU A 71 -66.22 -22.76 8.21
C GLU A 71 -65.07 -22.07 8.96
N LEU A 72 -64.58 -22.67 10.05
CA LEU A 72 -63.45 -22.16 10.82
C LEU A 72 -62.14 -22.21 10.01
N GLU A 73 -61.94 -23.27 9.24
CA GLU A 73 -60.79 -23.43 8.34
C GLU A 73 -60.82 -22.34 7.26
N ASN A 74 -61.96 -22.16 6.60
CA ASN A 74 -62.14 -21.09 5.61
C ASN A 74 -61.94 -19.70 6.22
N ALA A 75 -62.45 -19.45 7.44
CA ALA A 75 -62.22 -18.19 8.15
C ALA A 75 -60.73 -17.96 8.47
N SER A 76 -60.04 -19.00 8.93
CA SER A 76 -58.61 -18.94 9.23
C SER A 76 -57.76 -18.69 7.97
N ILE A 77 -58.10 -19.35 6.85
CA ILE A 77 -57.46 -19.12 5.56
C ILE A 77 -57.65 -17.67 5.11
N LEU A 78 -58.85 -17.11 5.28
CA LEU A 78 -59.12 -15.71 4.95
C LEU A 78 -58.30 -14.73 5.80
N ASP A 79 -58.14 -15.02 7.09
CA ASP A 79 -57.28 -14.22 7.98
C ASP A 79 -55.80 -14.32 7.59
N TYR A 80 -55.31 -15.51 7.22
CA TYR A 80 -53.95 -15.69 6.70
C TYR A 80 -53.73 -14.95 5.38
N ILE A 81 -54.70 -14.99 4.45
CA ILE A 81 -54.64 -14.26 3.18
C ILE A 81 -54.59 -12.75 3.43
N LYS A 82 -55.37 -12.26 4.39
CA LYS A 82 -55.38 -10.84 4.75
C LYS A 82 -54.05 -10.40 5.39
N GLU A 83 -53.51 -11.19 6.31
CA GLU A 83 -52.22 -10.88 6.95
C GLU A 83 -51.04 -11.06 5.98
N SER A 84 -51.18 -11.90 4.96
CA SER A 84 -50.18 -12.08 3.90
C SER A 84 -49.87 -10.77 3.17
N GLU A 85 -50.82 -9.85 3.03
CA GLU A 85 -50.58 -8.54 2.40
C GLU A 85 -49.66 -7.67 3.27
N ASN A 86 -49.87 -7.68 4.60
CA ASN A 86 -49.02 -6.97 5.56
C ASN A 86 -47.60 -7.56 5.58
N ILE A 87 -47.48 -8.89 5.59
CA ILE A 87 -46.18 -9.59 5.54
C ILE A 87 -45.46 -9.26 4.23
N ALA A 88 -46.16 -9.26 3.10
CA ALA A 88 -45.59 -8.89 1.80
C ALA A 88 -45.12 -7.42 1.79
N SER A 89 -45.90 -6.50 2.36
CA SER A 89 -45.53 -5.09 2.50
C SER A 89 -44.27 -4.91 3.36
N LEU A 90 -44.19 -5.58 4.50
CA LEU A 90 -43.00 -5.55 5.37
C LEU A 90 -41.78 -6.14 4.65
N HIS A 91 -41.95 -7.26 3.95
CA HIS A 91 -40.88 -7.86 3.17
C HIS A 91 -40.37 -6.91 2.08
N ASN A 92 -41.27 -6.19 1.39
CA ASN A 92 -40.89 -5.18 0.41
C ASN A 92 -40.14 -3.99 1.05
N GLN A 93 -40.51 -3.58 2.27
CA GLN A 93 -39.79 -2.54 3.00
C GLN A 93 -38.40 -3.01 3.44
N ILE A 94 -38.27 -4.24 3.94
CA ILE A 94 -36.97 -4.84 4.30
C ILE A 94 -36.08 -4.94 3.06
N ALA A 95 -36.61 -5.47 1.95
CA ALA A 95 -35.88 -5.53 0.69
C ALA A 95 -35.45 -4.14 0.20
N SER A 96 -36.30 -3.12 0.36
CA SER A 96 -35.93 -1.74 0.06
C SER A 96 -34.81 -1.23 0.97
N CYS A 97 -34.83 -1.53 2.28
CA CYS A 97 -33.76 -1.19 3.18
C CYS A 97 -32.45 -1.88 2.80
N ASP A 98 -32.50 -3.17 2.42
CA ASP A 98 -31.33 -3.92 1.98
C ASP A 98 -30.71 -3.30 0.73
N THR A 99 -31.51 -2.89 -0.26
CA THR A 99 -30.98 -2.19 -1.44
C THR A 99 -30.32 -0.86 -1.11
N ILE A 100 -30.83 -0.12 -0.11
CA ILE A 100 -30.22 1.13 0.35
C ILE A 100 -28.88 0.83 1.04
N LEU A 101 -28.84 -0.18 1.91
CA LEU A 101 -27.61 -0.60 2.60
C LEU A 101 -26.55 -1.10 1.62
N GLU A 102 -26.93 -1.88 0.63
CA GLU A 102 -26.05 -2.33 -0.45
C GLU A 102 -25.46 -1.14 -1.23
N SER A 103 -26.27 -0.11 -1.51
CA SER A 103 -25.80 1.11 -2.17
C SER A 103 -24.79 1.88 -1.31
N MET A 104 -25.03 1.96 0.00
CA MET A 104 -24.13 2.62 0.95
C MET A 104 -22.83 1.84 1.11
N GLU A 105 -22.90 0.51 1.21
CA GLU A 105 -21.73 -0.36 1.28
C GLU A 105 -20.87 -0.21 0.03
N THR A 106 -21.48 -0.24 -1.15
CA THR A 106 -20.77 -0.07 -2.43
C THR A 106 -20.06 1.29 -2.47
N MET A 107 -20.75 2.36 -2.09
CA MET A 107 -20.18 3.71 -2.05
C MET A 107 -19.02 3.82 -1.04
N LEU A 108 -19.17 3.26 0.16
CA LEU A 108 -18.13 3.30 1.19
C LEU A 108 -16.92 2.46 0.78
N THR A 109 -17.15 1.32 0.13
CA THR A 109 -16.08 0.46 -0.39
C THR A 109 -15.30 1.18 -1.49
N SER A 110 -15.98 1.85 -2.43
CA SER A 110 -15.30 2.66 -3.44
C SER A 110 -14.50 3.81 -2.82
N PHE A 111 -15.04 4.49 -1.80
CA PHE A 111 -14.30 5.54 -1.08
C PHE A 111 -13.08 4.99 -0.36
N GLN A 112 -13.17 3.80 0.22
CA GLN A 112 -12.03 3.13 0.86
C GLN A 112 -10.95 2.78 -0.16
N GLU A 113 -11.34 2.24 -1.33
CA GLU A 113 -10.41 1.92 -2.41
C GLU A 113 -9.72 3.17 -2.94
N ASP A 114 -10.48 4.25 -3.18
CA ASP A 114 -9.94 5.54 -3.63
C ASP A 114 -8.94 6.11 -2.61
N LEU A 115 -9.29 6.11 -1.31
CA LEU A 115 -8.39 6.56 -0.25
C LEU A 115 -7.14 5.67 -0.13
N GLY A 116 -7.29 4.36 -0.32
CA GLY A 116 -6.18 3.41 -0.34
C GLY A 116 -5.22 3.70 -1.50
N SER A 117 -5.76 3.92 -2.70
CA SER A 117 -4.99 4.26 -3.90
C SER A 117 -4.27 5.61 -3.74
N ILE A 118 -4.97 6.66 -3.29
CA ILE A 118 -4.39 7.98 -3.05
C ILE A 118 -3.30 7.91 -1.98
N SER A 119 -3.52 7.17 -0.89
CA SER A 119 -2.52 7.02 0.17
C SER A 119 -1.26 6.31 -0.33
N SER A 120 -1.43 5.26 -1.14
CA SER A 120 -0.31 4.58 -1.80
C SER A 120 0.44 5.51 -2.75
N GLU A 121 -0.27 6.31 -3.55
CA GLU A 121 0.35 7.27 -4.47
C GLU A 121 1.14 8.33 -3.70
N ILE A 122 0.57 8.90 -2.63
CA ILE A 122 1.25 9.84 -1.75
C ILE A 122 2.51 9.21 -1.15
N GLN A 123 2.43 7.96 -0.67
CA GLN A 123 3.59 7.26 -0.14
C GLN A 123 4.68 7.10 -1.22
N THR A 124 4.32 6.69 -2.43
CA THR A 124 5.30 6.53 -3.53
C THR A 124 5.96 7.88 -3.89
N LEU A 125 5.19 8.97 -3.93
CA LEU A 125 5.72 10.32 -4.18
C LEU A 125 6.63 10.80 -3.06
N GLN A 126 6.31 10.48 -1.81
CA GLN A 126 7.17 10.79 -0.66
C GLN A 126 8.48 10.02 -0.73
N GLU A 127 8.44 8.72 -1.01
CA GLU A 127 9.64 7.87 -1.18
C GLU A 127 10.53 8.39 -2.33
N GLN A 128 9.92 8.73 -3.48
CA GLN A 128 10.63 9.34 -4.60
C GLN A 128 11.27 10.67 -4.22
N SER A 129 10.54 11.54 -3.52
CA SER A 129 11.03 12.85 -3.07
C SER A 129 12.22 12.72 -2.12
N LEU A 130 12.15 11.78 -1.17
CA LEU A 130 13.25 11.48 -0.25
C LEU A 130 14.47 10.94 -1.01
N SER A 131 14.27 9.99 -1.93
CA SER A 131 15.35 9.43 -2.74
C SER A 131 16.06 10.51 -3.58
N MET A 132 15.28 11.43 -4.15
CA MET A 132 15.79 12.55 -4.93
C MET A 132 16.57 13.54 -4.06
N ASN A 133 16.07 13.82 -2.85
CA ASN A 133 16.77 14.68 -1.88
C ASN A 133 18.13 14.10 -1.49
N ILE A 134 18.19 12.80 -1.22
CA ILE A 134 19.45 12.11 -0.89
C ILE A 134 20.42 12.20 -2.08
N ARG A 135 19.96 11.91 -3.30
CA ARG A 135 20.79 12.04 -4.51
C ARG A 135 21.32 13.45 -4.69
N LEU A 136 20.50 14.47 -4.44
CA LEU A 136 20.90 15.88 -4.52
C LEU A 136 21.98 16.21 -3.49
N LYS A 137 21.79 15.81 -2.22
CA LYS A 137 22.76 16.03 -1.14
C LYS A 137 24.09 15.35 -1.44
N ASN A 138 24.08 14.10 -1.90
CA ASN A 138 25.28 13.37 -2.28
C ASN A 138 26.01 14.10 -3.43
N ARG A 139 25.27 14.54 -4.45
CA ARG A 139 25.86 15.30 -5.57
C ARG A 139 26.42 16.65 -5.14
N GLN A 140 25.78 17.35 -4.21
CA GLN A 140 26.28 18.62 -3.67
C GLN A 140 27.56 18.42 -2.84
N ALA A 141 27.60 17.41 -1.98
CA ALA A 141 28.79 17.07 -1.21
C ALA A 141 29.97 16.75 -2.12
N VAL A 142 29.78 15.86 -3.10
CA VAL A 142 30.83 15.52 -4.08
C VAL A 142 31.22 16.73 -4.93
N ARG A 143 30.27 17.57 -5.34
CA ARG A 143 30.57 18.79 -6.12
C ARG A 143 31.45 19.76 -5.33
N GLY A 144 31.24 19.91 -4.02
CA GLY A 144 32.06 20.77 -3.18
C GLY A 144 33.52 20.33 -3.18
N GLU A 145 33.76 19.07 -2.82
CA GLU A 145 35.09 18.46 -2.80
C GLU A 145 35.76 18.49 -4.17
N LEU A 146 35.02 18.14 -5.24
CA LEU A 146 35.55 18.14 -6.60
C LEU A 146 35.84 19.54 -7.11
N SER A 147 35.01 20.53 -6.79
CA SER A 147 35.26 21.93 -7.16
C SER A 147 36.55 22.41 -6.52
N GLN A 148 36.72 22.20 -5.22
CA GLN A 148 37.95 22.57 -4.52
C GLN A 148 39.17 21.89 -5.15
N PHE A 149 39.08 20.59 -5.44
CA PHE A 149 40.18 19.87 -6.10
C PHE A 149 40.52 20.47 -7.48
N VAL A 150 39.51 20.78 -8.30
CA VAL A 150 39.71 21.36 -9.63
C VAL A 150 40.28 22.77 -9.52
N ASP A 151 39.79 23.61 -8.62
CA ASP A 151 40.26 24.98 -8.41
C ASP A 151 41.73 24.99 -7.99
N GLU A 152 42.15 24.05 -7.14
CA GLU A 152 43.56 23.89 -6.75
C GLU A 152 44.43 23.35 -7.87
N MET A 153 43.92 22.42 -8.70
CA MET A 153 44.71 21.82 -9.79
C MET A 153 44.79 22.70 -11.04
N VAL A 154 43.79 23.54 -11.32
CA VAL A 154 43.72 24.27 -12.59
C VAL A 154 44.77 25.38 -12.66
N ILE A 155 45.40 25.52 -13.82
CA ILE A 155 46.32 26.63 -14.12
C ILE A 155 45.59 27.58 -15.06
N THR A 156 45.24 28.76 -14.56
CA THR A 156 44.58 29.78 -15.39
C THR A 156 45.58 30.44 -16.33
N ASP A 157 45.15 30.76 -17.56
CA ASP A 157 45.97 31.49 -18.55
C ASP A 157 46.45 32.85 -18.03
N SER A 158 45.66 33.49 -17.16
CA SER A 158 46.08 34.70 -16.45
C SER A 158 47.34 34.46 -15.61
N MET A 159 47.42 33.37 -14.85
CA MET A 159 48.60 33.05 -14.03
C MET A 159 49.83 32.85 -14.92
N VAL A 160 49.67 32.15 -16.05
CA VAL A 160 50.75 31.96 -17.03
C VAL A 160 51.25 33.30 -17.55
N LYS A 161 50.35 34.19 -17.97
CA LYS A 161 50.67 35.52 -18.48
C LYS A 161 51.40 36.37 -17.45
N HIS A 162 50.88 36.47 -16.23
CA HIS A 162 51.50 37.29 -15.18
C HIS A 162 52.89 36.77 -14.82
N ILE A 163 53.07 35.46 -14.71
CA ILE A 163 54.39 34.89 -14.42
C ILE A 163 55.37 35.15 -15.58
N CYS A 164 54.92 35.05 -16.83
CA CYS A 164 55.78 35.24 -17.99
C CYS A 164 56.11 36.71 -18.27
N GLU A 165 55.14 37.61 -18.17
CA GLU A 165 55.20 38.97 -18.72
C GLU A 165 55.39 40.04 -17.64
N THR A 166 54.80 39.87 -16.46
CA THR A 166 54.81 40.89 -15.41
C THR A 166 56.20 41.05 -14.77
N PRO A 167 56.70 42.27 -14.55
CA PRO A 167 57.96 42.50 -13.85
C PRO A 167 57.97 41.89 -12.44
N VAL A 168 59.13 41.37 -12.01
CA VAL A 168 59.31 40.75 -10.67
C VAL A 168 59.06 41.75 -9.52
N THR A 169 59.09 43.05 -9.82
CA THR A 169 58.88 44.14 -8.87
C THR A 169 57.42 44.43 -8.56
N GLU A 170 56.49 43.92 -9.36
CA GLU A 170 55.05 44.16 -9.16
C GLU A 170 54.46 43.16 -8.18
N GLN A 171 53.51 43.63 -7.37
CA GLN A 171 52.86 42.80 -6.35
C GLN A 171 52.05 41.66 -6.97
N THR A 172 51.45 41.88 -8.13
CA THR A 172 50.72 40.86 -8.90
C THR A 172 51.60 39.66 -9.25
N PHE A 173 52.87 39.87 -9.58
CA PHE A 173 53.82 38.77 -9.83
C PHE A 173 54.07 37.97 -8.54
N ILE A 174 54.22 38.63 -7.40
CA ILE A 174 54.47 38.00 -6.10
C ILE A 174 53.24 37.17 -5.67
N GLU A 175 52.04 37.72 -5.81
CA GLU A 175 50.79 37.02 -5.51
C GLU A 175 50.62 35.77 -6.36
N GLN A 176 50.83 35.88 -7.67
CA GLN A 176 50.75 34.74 -8.59
C GLN A 176 51.89 33.72 -8.37
N LEU A 177 53.05 34.16 -7.87
CA LEU A 177 54.13 33.25 -7.48
C LEU A 177 53.78 32.43 -6.23
N HIS A 178 53.12 33.05 -5.24
CA HIS A 178 52.61 32.32 -4.07
C HIS A 178 51.54 31.31 -4.46
N GLU A 179 50.62 31.70 -5.34
CA GLU A 179 49.60 30.80 -5.87
C GLU A 179 50.23 29.62 -6.63
N LEU A 180 51.20 29.88 -7.52
CA LEU A 180 51.95 28.83 -8.22
C LEU A 180 52.65 27.89 -7.23
N HIS A 181 53.27 28.40 -6.17
CA HIS A 181 53.93 27.58 -5.16
C HIS A 181 52.93 26.67 -4.43
N HIS A 182 51.76 27.19 -4.08
CA HIS A 182 50.69 26.42 -3.48
C HIS A 182 50.24 25.28 -4.40
N LYS A 183 49.97 25.60 -5.68
CA LYS A 183 49.57 24.62 -6.71
C LYS A 183 50.62 23.54 -6.95
N ILE A 184 51.91 23.89 -6.97
CA ILE A 184 53.02 22.92 -7.07
C ILE A 184 53.04 21.99 -5.86
N SER A 185 52.82 22.52 -4.65
CA SER A 185 52.83 21.72 -3.42
C SER A 185 51.63 20.77 -3.38
N PHE A 186 50.45 21.26 -3.75
CA PHE A 186 49.24 20.46 -3.89
C PHE A 186 49.41 19.35 -4.93
N ALA A 187 49.90 19.67 -6.13
CA ALA A 187 50.15 18.68 -7.19
C ALA A 187 51.11 17.57 -6.75
N LYS A 188 52.15 17.90 -5.96
CA LYS A 188 53.05 16.89 -5.38
C LYS A 188 52.36 15.98 -4.37
N GLU A 189 51.50 16.53 -3.51
CA GLU A 189 50.72 15.72 -2.57
C GLU A 189 49.74 14.80 -3.30
N GLN A 190 49.06 15.31 -4.33
CA GLN A 190 48.13 14.53 -5.14
C GLN A 190 48.82 13.47 -6.03
N SER A 191 50.07 13.71 -6.43
CA SER A 191 50.90 12.73 -7.12
C SER A 191 51.11 11.47 -6.28
N PHE A 192 51.34 11.64 -4.97
CA PHE A 192 51.46 10.51 -4.04
C PHE A 192 50.15 9.72 -3.89
N LYS A 193 49.00 10.41 -4.01
CA LYS A 193 47.67 9.79 -4.00
C LYS A 193 47.28 9.15 -5.34
N GLY A 194 48.13 9.24 -6.37
CA GLY A 194 47.90 8.61 -7.67
C GLY A 194 46.89 9.33 -8.56
N ALA A 195 46.64 10.63 -8.35
CA ALA A 195 45.71 11.40 -9.17
C ALA A 195 46.23 11.59 -10.61
N LEU A 196 45.49 11.08 -11.60
CA LEU A 196 45.89 11.14 -13.02
C LEU A 196 46.02 12.58 -13.55
N SER A 197 45.19 13.51 -13.05
CA SER A 197 45.19 14.93 -13.45
C SER A 197 46.52 15.64 -13.19
N VAL A 198 47.34 15.12 -12.27
CA VAL A 198 48.68 15.67 -12.00
C VAL A 198 49.60 15.49 -13.20
N ASN A 199 49.42 14.42 -13.98
CA ASN A 199 50.26 14.16 -15.15
C ASN A 199 50.00 15.17 -16.26
N ASP A 200 48.74 15.61 -16.43
CA ASP A 200 48.37 16.59 -17.46
C ASP A 200 48.90 17.99 -17.14
N VAL A 201 48.94 18.34 -15.86
CA VAL A 201 49.28 19.68 -15.37
C VAL A 201 50.77 19.79 -14.98
N GLY A 202 51.41 18.66 -14.67
CA GLY A 202 52.77 18.60 -14.12
C GLY A 202 53.83 19.27 -15.00
N ASP A 203 53.79 19.02 -16.30
CA ASP A 203 54.73 19.64 -17.26
C ASP A 203 54.59 21.17 -17.30
N VAL A 204 53.36 21.68 -17.20
CA VAL A 204 53.09 23.11 -17.22
C VAL A 204 53.56 23.77 -15.93
N LEU A 205 53.30 23.16 -14.77
CA LEU A 205 53.80 23.64 -13.48
C LEU A 205 55.32 23.71 -13.45
N GLU A 206 55.99 22.67 -13.96
CA GLU A 206 57.45 22.62 -13.97
C GLU A 206 58.05 23.70 -14.88
N LYS A 207 57.47 23.89 -16.08
CA LYS A 207 57.87 24.98 -17.00
C LYS A 207 57.66 26.37 -16.39
N LEU A 208 56.51 26.60 -15.73
CA LEU A 208 56.23 27.86 -15.04
C LEU A 208 57.21 28.10 -13.90
N LYS A 209 57.51 27.06 -13.10
CA LYS A 209 58.51 27.13 -12.03
C LYS A 209 59.87 27.55 -12.56
N VAL A 210 60.36 26.88 -13.62
CA VAL A 210 61.64 27.20 -14.25
C VAL A 210 61.65 28.64 -14.77
N LYS A 211 60.55 29.08 -15.41
CA LYS A 211 60.42 30.44 -15.94
C LYS A 211 60.42 31.50 -14.83
N ALA A 212 59.70 31.27 -13.74
CA ALA A 212 59.66 32.15 -12.59
C ALA A 212 61.05 32.27 -11.94
N VAL A 213 61.72 31.15 -11.69
CA VAL A 213 63.09 31.12 -11.14
C VAL A 213 64.07 31.85 -12.05
N GLN A 214 63.96 31.66 -13.36
CA GLN A 214 64.80 32.39 -14.33
C GLN A 214 64.59 33.90 -14.23
N LYS A 215 63.35 34.39 -14.19
CA LYS A 215 63.07 35.83 -14.08
C LYS A 215 63.59 36.42 -12.78
N ILE A 216 63.39 35.74 -11.65
CA ILE A 216 63.88 36.17 -10.35
C ILE A 216 65.42 36.23 -10.37
N ARG A 217 66.07 35.20 -10.90
CA ARG A 217 67.53 35.17 -11.05
C ARG A 217 68.04 36.30 -11.92
N ASP A 218 67.43 36.52 -13.08
CA ASP A 218 67.84 37.55 -14.03
C ASP A 218 67.66 38.95 -13.41
N PHE A 219 66.59 39.18 -12.63
CA PHE A 219 66.42 40.41 -11.85
C PHE A 219 67.52 40.61 -10.80
N VAL A 220 67.82 39.58 -9.99
CA VAL A 220 68.88 39.66 -8.97
C VAL A 220 70.24 39.91 -9.62
N LEU A 221 70.56 39.21 -10.72
CA LEU A 221 71.80 39.42 -11.46
C LEU A 221 71.88 40.83 -12.04
N GLN A 222 70.80 41.35 -12.64
CA GLN A 222 70.75 42.74 -13.12
C GLN A 222 71.05 43.73 -12.00
N LYS A 223 70.48 43.52 -10.80
CA LYS A 223 70.79 44.37 -9.64
C LYS A 223 72.27 44.25 -9.24
N ILE A 224 72.84 43.05 -9.18
CA ILE A 224 74.27 42.84 -8.90
C ILE A 224 75.16 43.54 -9.96
N TYR A 225 74.80 43.46 -11.23
CA TYR A 225 75.56 44.14 -12.30
C TYR A 225 75.52 45.67 -12.21
N GLN A 226 74.47 46.25 -11.63
CA GLN A 226 74.44 47.70 -11.35
C GLN A 226 75.56 48.10 -10.36
N PHE A 227 75.91 47.23 -9.40
CA PHE A 227 77.04 47.46 -8.47
C PHE A 227 78.41 47.29 -9.13
N ARG A 228 78.52 46.64 -10.29
CA ARG A 228 79.82 46.40 -10.95
C ARG A 228 80.29 47.58 -11.83
N ARG A 229 79.44 48.59 -12.06
CA ARG A 229 79.79 49.73 -12.91
C ARG A 229 80.79 50.67 -12.20
N PRO A 230 81.89 51.09 -12.86
CA PRO A 230 82.86 52.00 -12.26
C PRO A 230 82.20 53.36 -11.94
N MET A 231 82.58 53.97 -10.81
CA MET A 231 82.01 55.22 -10.27
C MET A 231 80.49 55.16 -9.93
N THR A 232 79.94 53.99 -9.58
CA THR A 232 78.54 53.88 -9.15
C THR A 232 78.36 54.40 -7.72
N ASN A 233 77.39 55.31 -7.53
CA ASN A 233 76.94 55.67 -6.19
C ASN A 233 76.14 54.51 -5.59
N TYR A 234 76.79 53.72 -4.73
CA TYR A 234 76.22 52.51 -4.13
C TYR A 234 74.98 52.75 -3.25
N GLN A 235 74.76 53.98 -2.75
CA GLN A 235 73.59 54.29 -1.92
C GLN A 235 72.26 54.21 -2.70
N ILE A 236 72.28 54.52 -4.00
CA ILE A 236 71.08 54.54 -4.84
C ILE A 236 70.52 53.12 -5.06
N PRO A 237 71.29 52.13 -5.57
CA PRO A 237 70.82 50.77 -5.73
C PRO A 237 70.59 50.06 -4.38
N GLN A 238 71.30 50.42 -3.30
CA GLN A 238 71.05 49.88 -1.96
C GLN A 238 69.68 50.32 -1.41
N ASN A 239 69.32 51.61 -1.53
CA ASN A 239 67.99 52.10 -1.16
C ASN A 239 66.87 51.53 -2.05
N ALA A 240 67.16 51.24 -3.32
CA ALA A 240 66.19 50.59 -4.20
C ALA A 240 65.94 49.13 -3.80
N LEU A 241 66.95 48.38 -3.37
CA LEU A 241 66.81 47.00 -2.91
C LEU A 241 66.01 46.87 -1.61
N LEU A 242 66.15 47.84 -0.69
CA LEU A 242 65.38 47.88 0.56
C LEU A 242 63.87 47.98 0.33
N LYS A 243 63.43 48.45 -0.85
CA LYS A 243 62.01 48.56 -1.22
C LYS A 243 61.40 47.25 -1.73
N PHE A 244 62.21 46.24 -2.04
CA PHE A 244 61.78 44.94 -2.55
C PHE A 244 61.94 43.82 -1.52
N ARG A 245 61.95 44.17 -0.23
CA ARG A 245 61.99 43.23 0.88
C ARG A 245 60.61 42.59 1.10
#